data_AF-K2C1G1-F1
#
_entry.id   AF-K2C1G1-F1
#
_cell.length_a   1.000
_cell.length_b   1.000
_cell.length_c   1.000
_cell.angle_alpha   90.00
_cell.angle_beta   90.00
_cell.angle_gamma   90.00
#
_symmetry.space_group_name_H-M   'P 1'
#
loop_
_entity.id
_entity.type
_entity.pdbx_description
1 polymer ?
#
loop_
_entity_poly.entity_id
_entity_poly.type
_entity_poly.pdbx_seq_one_letter_code
_entity_poly.pdbx_strand_id
1 'polypeptide(L)' 'PDSLVRRAVNAGVKLVINTDSHASDQMELMKYGVAIARRGWAQKDDIINTLSYNSLIKILRS' A
#
# COMPACT_ATOMS: atom_id res chain seq x y z
N PRO A 1 -0.75 -9.82 -7.49
CA PRO A 1 -1.14 -11.09 -6.83
C PRO A 1 -0.92 -11.00 -5.31
N ASP A 2 -1.86 -11.49 -4.51
CA ASP A 2 -1.79 -11.52 -3.03
C ASP A 2 -0.63 -12.37 -2.49
N SER A 3 -0.19 -13.38 -3.23
CA SER A 3 1.01 -14.15 -2.91
C SER A 3 2.29 -13.30 -2.90
N LEU A 4 2.40 -12.31 -3.79
CA LEU A 4 3.54 -11.38 -3.82
C LEU A 4 3.50 -10.40 -2.65
N VAL A 5 2.31 -9.93 -2.27
CA VAL A 5 2.13 -9.12 -1.06
C VAL A 5 2.64 -9.89 0.15
N ARG A 6 2.21 -11.15 0.32
CA ARG A 6 2.64 -11.97 1.46
C ARG A 6 4.16 -12.17 1.48
N ARG A 7 4.78 -12.41 0.32
CA ARG A 7 6.24 -12.53 0.21
C ARG A 7 6.97 -11.24 0.58
N ALA A 8 6.46 -10.08 0.15
CA ALA A 8 7.05 -8.78 0.49
C ALA A 8 6.96 -8.48 1.99
N VAL A 9 5.80 -8.73 2.61
CA VAL A 9 5.59 -8.59 4.06
C VAL A 9 6.54 -9.50 4.83
N ASN A 10 6.65 -10.78 4.45
CA ASN A 10 7.59 -11.73 5.09
C ASN A 10 9.06 -11.30 4.93
N ALA A 11 9.40 -10.53 3.90
CA ALA A 11 10.73 -9.98 3.67
C ALA A 11 10.95 -8.61 4.36
N GLY A 12 9.97 -8.10 5.10
CA GLY A 12 10.04 -6.79 5.78
C GLY A 12 9.96 -5.58 4.84
N VAL A 13 9.55 -5.78 3.58
CA VAL A 13 9.43 -4.71 2.59
C VAL A 13 8.16 -3.91 2.84
N LYS A 14 8.29 -2.57 2.87
CA LYS A 14 7.14 -1.66 2.94
C LYS A 14 6.43 -1.54 1.59
N LEU A 15 5.11 -1.45 1.62
CA LEU A 15 4.25 -1.46 0.45
C LEU A 15 3.49 -0.13 0.28
N VAL A 16 3.18 0.20 -0.98
CA VAL A 16 2.31 1.30 -1.39
C VAL A 16 1.10 0.73 -2.11
N ILE A 17 -0.08 1.28 -1.84
CA ILE A 17 -1.31 1.02 -2.58
C ILE A 17 -1.61 2.24 -3.47
N ASN A 18 -1.87 1.96 -4.75
CA ASN A 18 -2.03 2.93 -5.83
C ASN A 18 -3.10 2.42 -6.83
N THR A 19 -3.84 3.33 -7.44
CA THR A 19 -4.88 3.05 -8.45
C THR A 19 -4.43 3.27 -9.89
N ASP A 20 -3.27 3.90 -10.10
CA ASP A 20 -2.76 4.33 -11.40
C ASP A 20 -3.76 5.25 -12.15
N SER A 21 -4.36 6.16 -11.39
CA SER A 21 -5.44 7.01 -11.87
C SER A 21 -4.96 8.02 -12.92
N HIS A 22 -5.65 8.06 -14.06
CA HIS A 22 -5.54 9.06 -15.12
C HIS A 22 -6.78 9.98 -15.20
N ALA A 23 -7.79 9.70 -14.36
CA ALA A 23 -8.97 10.53 -14.13
C ALA A 23 -9.40 10.43 -12.66
N SER A 24 -10.16 11.41 -12.16
CA SER A 24 -10.48 11.54 -10.73
C SER A 24 -11.38 10.42 -10.21
N ASP A 25 -12.32 9.95 -11.02
CA ASP A 25 -13.24 8.83 -10.73
C ASP A 25 -12.49 7.51 -10.50
N GLN A 26 -11.34 7.30 -11.13
CA GLN A 26 -10.52 6.10 -10.96
C GLN A 26 -9.94 5.96 -9.54
N MET A 27 -9.92 7.04 -8.74
CA MET A 27 -9.52 6.96 -7.32
C MET A 27 -10.44 6.03 -6.50
N GLU A 28 -11.67 5.78 -6.94
CA GLU A 28 -12.60 4.84 -6.29
C GLU A 28 -12.10 3.38 -6.34
N LEU A 29 -11.14 3.07 -7.21
CA LEU A 29 -10.54 1.74 -7.34
C LEU A 29 -9.62 1.38 -6.16
N MET A 30 -9.30 2.33 -5.26
CA MET A 30 -8.40 2.12 -4.12
C MET A 30 -8.83 0.94 -3.23
N LYS A 31 -10.14 0.69 -3.14
CA LYS A 31 -10.72 -0.45 -2.40
C LYS A 31 -10.18 -1.81 -2.86
N TYR A 32 -9.85 -1.97 -4.14
CA TYR A 32 -9.29 -3.22 -4.66
C TYR A 32 -7.85 -3.44 -4.18
N GLY A 33 -7.05 -2.38 -4.16
CA GLY A 33 -5.70 -2.44 -3.59
C GLY A 33 -5.70 -2.83 -2.11
N VAL A 34 -6.62 -2.25 -1.33
CA VAL A 34 -6.83 -2.63 0.08
C VAL A 34 -7.28 -4.10 0.21
N ALA A 35 -8.18 -4.57 -0.65
CA ALA A 35 -8.63 -5.97 -0.64
C ALA A 35 -7.48 -6.96 -0.92
N ILE A 36 -6.59 -6.64 -1.89
CA ILE A 36 -5.41 -7.45 -2.18
C ILE A 36 -4.40 -7.42 -1.03
N ALA A 37 -4.18 -6.27 -0.40
CA ALA A 37 -3.32 -6.15 0.77
C ALA A 37 -3.79 -7.04 1.93
N ARG A 38 -5.10 -7.02 2.22
CA ARG A 38 -5.73 -7.86 3.26
C ARG A 38 -5.60 -9.35 2.93
N ARG A 39 -5.84 -9.75 1.68
CA ARG A 39 -5.65 -11.15 1.23
C ARG A 39 -4.20 -11.61 1.37
N GLY A 40 -3.24 -10.73 1.14
CA GLY A 40 -1.81 -10.97 1.35
C GLY A 40 -1.35 -10.91 2.81
N TRP A 41 -2.27 -10.72 3.76
CA TRP A 41 -2.02 -10.58 5.20
C TRP A 41 -1.13 -9.39 5.57
N ALA A 42 -1.11 -8.34 4.74
CA ALA A 42 -0.45 -7.10 5.11
C ALA A 42 -1.21 -6.41 6.26
N GLN A 43 -0.47 -5.91 7.24
CA GLN A 43 -0.99 -5.12 8.35
C GLN A 43 -0.81 -3.61 8.09
N LYS A 44 -1.38 -2.78 8.96
CA LYS A 44 -1.29 -1.31 8.86
C LYS A 44 0.15 -0.84 8.71
N ASP A 45 1.05 -1.39 9.53
CA ASP A 45 2.45 -0.97 9.57
C ASP A 45 3.25 -1.41 8.33
N ASP A 46 2.73 -2.33 7.52
CA ASP A 46 3.35 -2.73 6.25
C ASP A 46 3.04 -1.75 5.11
N ILE A 47 1.98 -0.95 5.24
CA ILE A 47 1.45 -0.07 4.18
C ILE A 47 1.73 1.39 4.51
N ILE A 48 2.58 2.06 3.70
CA ILE A 48 3.00 3.44 4.00
C ILE A 48 1.89 4.48 3.79
N ASN A 49 0.83 4.15 3.04
CA ASN A 49 -0.34 5.02 2.87
C ASN A 49 -1.08 5.30 4.20
N THR A 50 -0.84 4.50 5.24
CA THR A 50 -1.48 4.65 6.56
C THR A 50 -0.76 5.64 7.48
N LEU A 51 0.43 6.08 7.07
CA LEU A 51 1.26 7.02 7.81
C LEU A 51 0.67 8.44 7.73
N SER A 52 0.95 9.25 8.75
CA SER A 52 0.74 10.69 8.67
C SER A 52 1.60 11.30 7.54
N TYR A 53 1.18 12.45 7.01
CA TYR A 53 1.94 13.17 5.99
C TYR A 53 3.41 13.37 6.38
N ASN A 54 3.69 13.84 7.59
CA ASN A 54 5.05 14.09 8.06
C ASN A 54 5.89 12.81 8.15
N SER A 55 5.27 11.71 8.61
CA SER A 55 5.92 10.40 8.68
C SER A 55 6.24 9.84 7.29
N LEU A 56 5.32 9.97 6.34
CA LEU A 56 5.50 9.53 4.96
C LEU A 56 6.63 10.31 4.28
N ILE A 57 6.62 11.64 4.37
CA ILE A 57 7.66 12.49 3.77
C ILE A 57 9.04 12.18 4.33
N LYS A 58 9.15 11.85 5.62
CA LYS A 58 10.42 11.46 6.24
C LYS A 58 11.02 10.21 5.58
N ILE A 59 10.19 9.21 5.26
CA ILE A 59 10.64 7.96 4.63
C ILE A 59 10.97 8.14 3.14
N LEU A 60 10.29 9.06 2.44
CA LEU A 60 10.56 9.30 1.01
C LEU A 60 11.79 10.17 0.74
N ARG A 61 12.28 10.88 1.75
CA ARG A 61 13.46 11.77 1.67
C ARG A 61 14.71 11.19 2.33
N SER A 62 14.62 9.98 2.90
CA SER A 62 15.73 9.28 3.53
C SER A 62 16.63 8.58 2.53
#